data_AF-G2W9V1-F1
#
_entry.id   AF-G2W9V1-F1
#
_cell.length_a   1.000
_cell.length_b   1.000
_cell.length_c   1.000
_cell.angle_alpha   90.00
_cell.angle_beta   90.00
_cell.angle_gamma   90.00
#
_symmetry.space_group_name_H-M   'P 1'
#
loop_
_entity.id
_entity.type
_entity.pdbx_description
1 polymer ?
#
loop_
_entity_poly.entity_id
_entity_poly.type
_entity_poly.pdbx_seq_one_letter_code
_entity_poly.pdbx_strand_id
1 'polypeptide(L)' 'MTLVKYACDYCRVRRVKCDGKKPCSRCIEHNFDCTYQQPLKKRGPSLLELEA' A
#
# COMPACT_ATOMS: atom_id res chain seq x y z
N MET A 1 -17.99 16.14 1.12
CA MET A 1 -17.27 14.87 1.31
C MET A 1 -16.08 14.85 0.35
N THR A 2 -14.90 15.15 0.87
CA THR A 2 -13.68 15.51 0.13
C THR A 2 -13.23 14.35 -0.76
N LEU A 3 -13.20 14.55 -2.08
CA LEU A 3 -12.69 13.56 -3.03
C LEU A 3 -11.19 13.39 -2.82
N VAL A 4 -10.78 12.30 -2.18
CA VAL A 4 -9.38 11.86 -2.14
C VAL A 4 -8.98 11.50 -3.58
N LYS A 5 -8.17 12.37 -4.20
CA LYS A 5 -7.70 12.25 -5.59
C LYS A 5 -6.78 11.04 -5.83
N TYR A 6 -6.15 10.50 -4.79
CA TYR A 6 -5.22 9.38 -4.88
C TYR A 6 -5.39 8.45 -3.68
N ALA A 7 -5.82 7.21 -3.92
CA ALA A 7 -5.76 6.13 -2.94
C ALA A 7 -4.36 5.50 -2.94
N CYS A 8 -3.90 5.04 -1.77
CA CYS A 8 -2.68 4.25 -1.67
C CYS A 8 -2.83 2.92 -2.41
N ASP A 9 -1.72 2.28 -2.74
CA ASP A 9 -1.69 1.04 -3.52
C ASP A 9 -2.47 -0.07 -2.82
N TYR A 10 -2.34 -0.19 -1.50
CA TYR A 10 -3.11 -1.13 -0.68
C TYR A 10 -4.64 -0.91 -0.80
N CYS A 11 -5.11 0.32 -0.61
CA CYS A 11 -6.54 0.63 -0.71
C CYS A 11 -7.05 0.50 -2.14
N ARG A 12 -6.21 0.81 -3.14
CA ARG A 12 -6.53 0.71 -4.57
C ARG A 12 -6.67 -0.75 -5.00
N VAL A 13 -5.74 -1.61 -4.58
CA VAL A 13 -5.79 -3.07 -4.76
C VAL A 13 -7.05 -3.67 -4.13
N ARG A 14 -7.36 -3.28 -2.90
CA ARG A 14 -8.53 -3.79 -2.17
C ARG A 14 -9.84 -3.12 -2.56
N ARG A 15 -9.81 -2.11 -3.45
CA ARG A 15 -10.96 -1.29 -3.83
C ARG A 15 -11.73 -0.72 -2.62
N VAL A 16 -11.01 -0.35 -1.56
CA VAL A 16 -11.59 0.26 -0.36
C VAL A 16 -11.38 1.77 -0.36
N LYS A 17 -12.22 2.48 0.39
CA LYS A 17 -12.06 3.92 0.60
C LYS A 17 -10.71 4.19 1.28
N CYS A 18 -9.94 5.10 0.71
CA CYS A 18 -8.64 5.51 1.24
C CYS A 18 -8.76 6.91 1.85
N ASP A 19 -8.19 7.11 3.03
CA ASP A 19 -8.16 8.40 3.71
C ASP A 19 -7.15 9.40 3.10
N GLY A 20 -6.29 8.96 2.17
CA GLY A 20 -5.28 9.82 1.53
C GLY A 20 -4.13 10.25 2.45
N LYS A 21 -4.12 9.79 3.71
CA LYS A 21 -3.02 10.02 4.67
C LYS A 21 -1.88 9.02 4.44
N LYS A 22 -0.65 9.40 4.77
CA LYS A 22 0.53 8.52 4.66
C LYS A 22 1.15 8.37 6.06
N PRO A 23 1.01 7.21 6.72
CA PRO A 23 0.24 6.01 6.31
C PRO A 23 -1.29 6.19 6.44
N CYS A 24 -2.06 5.47 5.62
CA CYS A 24 -3.53 5.51 5.64
C CYS A 24 -4.07 4.78 6.89
N SER A 25 -5.22 5.17 7.46
CA SER A 25 -5.74 4.55 8.69
C SER A 25 -5.79 3.02 8.59
N ARG A 26 -6.28 2.51 7.46
CA ARG A 26 -6.39 1.08 7.18
C ARG A 26 -5.03 0.38 7.05
N CYS A 27 -4.06 1.09 6.50
CA CYS A 27 -2.70 0.60 6.35
C CYS A 27 -2.00 0.51 7.73
N ILE A 28 -2.30 1.45 8.64
CA ILE A 28 -1.83 1.44 10.03
C ILE A 28 -2.45 0.26 10.79
N GLU A 29 -3.79 0.11 10.71
CA GLU A 29 -4.52 -0.97 11.39
C GLU A 29 -4.03 -2.36 10.97
N HIS A 30 -3.76 -2.55 9.69
CA HIS A 30 -3.27 -3.82 9.17
C HIS A 30 -1.74 -3.92 9.10
N ASN A 31 -1.01 -2.89 9.55
CA ASN A 31 0.45 -2.82 9.47
C ASN A 31 1.02 -3.15 8.07
N PHE A 32 0.32 -2.73 7.01
CA PHE A 32 0.77 -2.91 5.63
C PHE A 32 1.53 -1.68 5.11
N ASP A 33 2.39 -1.94 4.14
CA ASP A 33 3.16 -0.90 3.46
C ASP A 33 2.24 0.06 2.70
N CYS A 34 2.11 1.29 3.20
CA CYS A 34 1.26 2.32 2.64
C CYS A 34 2.02 3.14 1.59
N THR A 35 2.03 2.66 0.34
CA THR A 35 2.66 3.36 -0.76
C THR A 35 1.64 4.14 -1.59
N TYR A 36 2.02 5.35 -2.00
CA TYR A 36 1.28 6.15 -2.99
C TYR A 36 2.10 6.32 -4.28
N GLN A 37 3.24 5.65 -4.36
CA GLN A 37 4.11 5.63 -5.52
C GLN A 37 3.66 4.45 -6.38
N GLN A 38 3.20 4.75 -7.61
CA GLN A 38 2.85 3.76 -8.64
C GLN A 38 4.00 2.72 -8.82
N PRO A 39 3.69 1.51 -9.31
CA PRO A 39 4.16 0.21 -8.82
C PRO A 39 5.69 0.02 -9.01
N LEU A 40 6.42 -0.70 -8.16
CA LEU A 40 6.48 -2.17 -8.15
C LEU A 40 7.28 -2.63 -6.92
N LYS A 41 6.63 -3.22 -5.90
CA LYS A 41 7.29 -4.30 -5.16
C LYS A 41 6.32 -5.46 -5.11
N LYS A 42 6.71 -6.45 -5.90
CA LYS A 42 5.98 -7.67 -6.23
C LYS A 42 5.41 -8.29 -4.96
N ARG A 43 4.15 -8.69 -5.06
CA ARG A 43 3.63 -9.76 -4.21
C ARG A 43 4.43 -11.00 -4.55
N GLY A 44 5.26 -11.41 -3.61
CA GLY A 44 5.99 -12.65 -3.60
C GLY A 44 7.00 -12.56 -2.46
N PRO A 45 7.15 -13.59 -1.61
CA PRO A 45 8.39 -13.69 -0.88
C PRO A 45 9.48 -13.71 -1.94
N SER A 46 10.42 -12.76 -1.88
CA SER A 46 11.72 -12.97 -2.54
C SER A 46 12.39 -14.07 -1.72
N LEU A 47 11.97 -15.31 -1.94
CA LEU A 47 12.91 -16.40 -1.83
C LEU A 47 13.88 -16.16 -2.97
N LEU A 48 15.18 -16.22 -2.65
CA LEU A 48 16.34 -16.14 -3.53
C LEU A 48 16.91 -14.71 -3.64
N GLU A 49 18.14 -14.43 -3.22
CA GLU A 49 19.19 -15.31 -2.70
C GLU A 49 20.37 -14.45 -2.20
N LEU A 50 21.23 -15.08 -1.38
CA LEU A 50 22.66 -14.82 -1.25
C LEU A 50 23.15 -13.92 -0.09
N GLU A 51 23.39 -14.53 1.07
CA GLU A 51 24.54 -14.19 1.91
C GLU A 51 25.28 -15.49 2.32
N ALA A 52 26.46 -15.64 1.68
CA ALA A 52 27.65 -16.47 1.94
C ALA A 52 27.55 -17.78 2.74
#